data_AF-A0A7U3ZI66-F1
#
_entry.id   AF-A0A7U3ZI66-F1
#
_cell.length_a   1.000
_cell.length_b   1.000
_cell.length_c   1.000
_cell.angle_alpha   90.00
_cell.angle_beta   90.00
_cell.angle_gamma   90.00
#
_symmetry.space_group_name_H-M   'P 1'
#
loop_
_entity.id
_entity.type
_entity.pdbx_description
1 polymer ?
#
loop_
_entity_poly.entity_id
_entity_poly.type
_entity_poly.pdbx_seq_one_letter_code
_entity_poly.pdbx_strand_id
1 'polypeptide(L)'
;MPKVDSKIQEPVEKYGDWAIMPDGEIRNDRRRLRIYPDRLGESDWWINLRSREWMASEWNHFIPAWFMACETAGIKEVPMKLNFT
;
A
#
# COMPACT_ATOMS: atom_id res chain seq x y z
N MET A 1 -9.56 21.57 24.35
CA MET A 1 -8.80 20.85 23.30
C MET A 1 -9.46 19.50 23.13
N PRO A 2 -10.06 19.16 21.97
CA PRO A 2 -10.57 17.82 21.78
C PRO A 2 -9.37 16.87 21.73
N LYS A 3 -9.38 15.87 22.59
CA LYS A 3 -8.46 14.72 22.50
C LYS A 3 -8.76 14.07 21.16
N VAL A 4 -7.83 14.17 20.21
CA VAL A 4 -7.83 13.30 19.05
C VAL A 4 -7.65 11.91 19.63
N ASP A 5 -8.73 11.13 19.69
CA ASP A 5 -8.64 9.70 19.92
C ASP A 5 -7.80 9.14 18.77
N SER A 6 -6.49 9.11 18.95
CA SER A 6 -5.59 8.31 18.16
C SER A 6 -5.87 6.86 18.52
N LYS A 7 -7.06 6.35 18.19
CA LYS A 7 -7.27 4.92 18.07
C LYS A 7 -6.23 4.49 17.05
N ILE A 8 -5.18 3.86 17.55
CA ILE A 8 -4.22 3.14 16.72
C ILE A 8 -5.11 2.16 15.96
N GLN A 9 -5.38 2.47 14.69
CA GLN A 9 -6.15 1.58 13.86
C GLN A 9 -5.32 0.30 13.76
N GLU A 10 -5.92 -0.82 14.11
CA GLU A 10 -5.29 -2.12 13.88
C GLU A 10 -5.36 -2.41 12.37
N PRO A 11 -4.30 -2.96 11.79
CA PRO A 11 -4.34 -3.40 10.41
C PRO A 11 -5.43 -4.46 10.21
N VAL A 12 -6.14 -4.39 9.09
CA VAL A 12 -7.13 -5.41 8.71
C VAL A 12 -6.47 -6.72 8.31
N GLU A 13 -5.25 -6.64 7.76
CA GLU A 13 -4.44 -7.80 7.37
C GLU A 13 -2.96 -7.40 7.27
N LYS A 14 -2.06 -8.41 7.28
CA LYS A 14 -0.64 -8.25 7.04
C LYS A 14 -0.07 -9.30 6.09
N TYR A 15 0.80 -8.86 5.18
CA TYR A 15 1.64 -9.74 4.37
C TYR A 15 3.10 -9.38 4.59
N GLY A 16 3.84 -10.24 5.29
CA GLY A 16 5.20 -9.88 5.75
C GLY A 16 5.16 -8.60 6.59
N ASP A 17 5.97 -7.61 6.21
CA ASP A 17 5.99 -6.30 6.88
C ASP A 17 4.94 -5.30 6.34
N TRP A 18 4.10 -5.70 5.39
CA TRP A 18 3.10 -4.85 4.77
C TRP A 18 1.78 -4.97 5.51
N ALA A 19 1.37 -3.91 6.19
CA ALA A 19 0.10 -3.81 6.92
C ALA A 19 -0.93 -3.01 6.12
N ILE A 20 -2.14 -3.53 6.01
CA ILE A 20 -3.27 -2.86 5.34
C ILE A 20 -4.13 -2.23 6.42
N MET A 21 -4.39 -0.93 6.31
CA MET A 21 -5.23 -0.19 7.25
C MET A 21 -6.69 -0.24 6.80
N PRO A 22 -7.65 0.00 7.72
CA PRO A 22 -9.09 -0.02 7.41
C PRO A 22 -9.55 0.98 6.33
N ASP A 23 -8.76 2.01 6.03
CA ASP A 23 -9.01 2.97 4.96
C ASP A 23 -8.36 2.58 3.62
N GLY A 24 -7.60 1.48 3.58
CA GLY A 24 -6.82 1.05 2.44
C GLY A 24 -5.39 1.60 2.41
N GLU A 25 -4.91 2.31 3.44
CA GLU A 25 -3.50 2.69 3.52
C GLU A 25 -2.63 1.43 3.65
N ILE A 26 -1.53 1.35 2.90
CA ILE A 26 -0.51 0.31 3.06
C ILE A 26 0.66 0.90 3.86
N ARG A 27 1.08 0.21 4.92
CA ARG A 27 2.23 0.59 5.75
C ARG A 27 3.31 -0.48 5.70
N ASN A 28 4.57 -0.06 5.68
CA ASN A 28 5.72 -0.91 5.97
C ASN A 28 6.63 -0.19 6.96
N ASP A 29 6.46 -0.50 8.25
CA ASP A 29 7.14 0.20 9.33
C ASP A 29 8.65 -0.04 9.33
N ARG A 30 9.10 -1.25 8.95
CA ARG A 30 10.53 -1.56 8.78
C ARG A 30 11.19 -0.63 7.76
N ARG A 31 10.47 -0.28 6.69
CA ARG A 31 10.96 0.61 5.62
C ARG A 31 10.54 2.07 5.79
N ARG A 32 9.72 2.39 6.80
CA ARG A 32 9.11 3.71 6.99
C ARG A 32 8.33 4.18 5.76
N LEU A 33 7.64 3.26 5.10
CA LEU A 33 6.83 3.55 3.91
C LEU A 33 5.35 3.56 4.25
N ARG A 34 4.65 4.48 3.59
CA ARG A 34 3.19 4.61 3.64
C ARG A 34 2.69 4.91 2.24
N ILE A 35 1.67 4.18 1.81
CA ILE A 35 0.97 4.41 0.56
C ILE A 35 -0.49 4.67 0.92
N TYR A 36 -0.93 5.90 0.68
CA TYR A 36 -2.29 6.31 0.98
C TYR A 36 -3.28 5.80 -0.07
N PRO A 37 -4.56 5.62 0.28
CA PRO A 37 -5.57 5.06 -0.61
C PRO A 37 -5.69 5.77 -1.97
N ASP A 38 -5.58 7.10 -1.98
CA ASP A 38 -5.62 7.94 -3.19
C ASP A 38 -4.47 7.67 -4.16
N ARG A 39 -3.33 7.20 -3.64
CA ARG A 39 -2.15 6.86 -4.43
C ARG A 39 -2.25 5.47 -5.04
N LEU A 40 -3.04 4.55 -4.49
CA LEU A 40 -3.07 3.13 -4.91
C LEU A 40 -3.34 2.94 -6.41
N GLY A 41 -4.13 3.84 -7.01
CA GLY A 41 -4.48 3.82 -8.43
C GLY A 41 -3.43 4.41 -9.39
N GLU A 42 -2.41 5.11 -8.88
CA GLU A 42 -1.34 5.68 -9.69
C GLU A 42 -0.35 4.57 -10.11
N SER A 43 -0.11 4.35 -11.40
CA SER A 43 0.85 3.32 -11.85
C SER A 43 2.30 3.63 -11.43
N ASP A 44 2.64 4.90 -11.31
CA ASP A 44 4.02 5.34 -11.23
C ASP A 44 4.68 4.99 -9.90
N TRP A 45 3.95 4.99 -8.78
CA TRP A 45 4.57 4.76 -7.47
C TRP A 45 4.95 3.30 -7.26
N TRP A 46 4.15 2.32 -7.68
CA TRP A 46 4.48 0.91 -7.48
C TRP A 46 5.53 0.43 -8.49
N ILE A 47 5.59 1.05 -9.68
CA ILE A 47 6.71 0.87 -10.62
C ILE A 47 8.01 1.39 -10.00
N ASN A 48 7.98 2.58 -9.41
CA ASN A 48 9.11 3.15 -8.66
C ASN A 48 9.49 2.32 -7.43
N LEU A 49 8.53 1.64 -6.80
CA LEU A 49 8.77 0.73 -5.69
C LEU A 49 9.42 -0.57 -6.16
N ARG A 50 8.94 -1.13 -7.28
CA ARG A 50 9.46 -2.34 -7.91
C ARG A 50 10.92 -2.20 -8.35
N SER A 51 11.37 -1.01 -8.72
CA SER A 51 12.76 -0.77 -9.15
C SER A 51 13.77 -0.81 -7.99
N ARG A 52 13.33 -0.83 -6.73
CA ARG A 52 14.22 -0.91 -5.57
C ARG A 52 14.75 -2.33 -5.40
N GLU A 53 16.07 -2.49 -5.23
CA GLU A 53 16.70 -3.81 -5.08
C GLU A 53 16.07 -4.66 -3.96
N TRP A 54 15.78 -4.04 -2.82
CA TRP A 54 15.18 -4.73 -1.67
C TRP A 54 13.73 -5.17 -1.94
N MET A 55 13.06 -4.62 -2.95
CA MET A 55 11.68 -4.97 -3.28
C MET A 55 11.59 -6.36 -3.92
N ALA A 56 12.67 -6.86 -4.53
CA ALA A 56 12.69 -8.18 -5.15
C ALA A 56 12.32 -9.29 -4.15
N SER A 57 12.77 -9.20 -2.89
CA SER A 57 12.44 -10.18 -1.84
C SER A 57 11.07 -9.95 -1.19
N GLU A 58 10.48 -8.77 -1.37
CA GLU A 58 9.21 -8.36 -0.74
C GLU A 58 8.02 -8.44 -1.70
N TRP A 59 8.29 -8.61 -3.01
CA TRP A 59 7.28 -8.48 -4.06
C TRP A 59 6.08 -9.42 -3.85
N ASN A 60 6.35 -10.65 -3.42
CA ASN A 60 5.31 -11.66 -3.15
C ASN A 60 4.45 -11.35 -1.92
N HIS A 61 4.92 -10.49 -1.02
CA HIS A 61 4.12 -9.98 0.10
C HIS A 61 3.39 -8.69 -0.27
N PHE A 62 4.06 -7.81 -1.01
CA PHE A 62 3.52 -6.53 -1.38
C PHE A 62 2.35 -6.61 -2.34
N ILE A 63 2.43 -7.45 -3.39
CA ILE A 63 1.37 -7.55 -4.39
C ILE A 63 0.01 -7.96 -3.78
N PRO A 64 -0.10 -9.02 -2.96
CA PRO A 64 -1.37 -9.34 -2.31
C PRO A 64 -1.81 -8.24 -1.33
N ALA A 65 -0.87 -7.61 -0.61
CA ALA A 65 -1.20 -6.47 0.25
C ALA A 65 -1.81 -5.30 -0.53
N TRP A 66 -1.27 -5.02 -1.71
CA TRP A 66 -1.76 -3.97 -2.59
C TRP A 66 -3.14 -4.28 -3.17
N PHE A 67 -3.40 -5.51 -3.61
CA PHE A 67 -4.74 -5.91 -4.05
C PHE A 67 -5.77 -5.76 -2.94
N MET A 68 -5.46 -6.23 -1.73
CA MET A 68 -6.36 -6.12 -0.59
C MET A 68 -6.59 -4.66 -0.17
N ALA A 69 -5.55 -3.83 -0.26
CA ALA A 69 -5.68 -2.39 -0.01
C ALA A 69 -6.59 -1.71 -1.03
N CYS A 70 -6.48 -2.05 -2.32
CA CYS A 70 -7.40 -1.59 -3.36
C CYS A 70 -8.85 -2.02 -3.07
N GLU A 71 -9.06 -3.28 -2.69
CA GLU A 71 -10.38 -3.79 -2.31
C GLU A 71 -10.94 -3.04 -1.09
N THR A 72 -10.12 -2.85 -0.05
CA THR A 72 -10.46 -2.11 1.17
C THR A 72 -10.81 -0.65 0.88
N ALA A 73 -10.09 -0.02 -0.05
CA ALA A 73 -10.33 1.35 -0.51
C ALA A 73 -11.49 1.47 -1.52
N GLY A 74 -12.12 0.36 -1.93
CA GLY A 74 -13.18 0.35 -2.93
C GLY A 74 -12.72 0.65 -4.37
N ILE A 75 -11.42 0.51 -4.65
CA ILE A 75 -10.82 0.70 -5.98
C ILE A 75 -11.05 -0.58 -6.81
N LYS A 76 -11.95 -0.49 -7.80
CA LYS A 76 -12.30 -1.63 -8.67
C LYS A 76 -11.41 -1.76 -9.89
N GLU A 77 -10.83 -0.65 -10.34
CA GLU A 77 -9.99 -0.60 -11.52
C GLU A 77 -8.78 0.28 -11.24
N VAL A 78 -7.59 -0.26 -11.51
CA VAL A 78 -6.34 0.50 -11.50
C VAL A 78 -5.94 0.75 -12.95
N PRO A 79 -5.93 2.01 -13.42
CA PRO A 79 -5.48 2.30 -14.76
C PRO A 79 -3.97 2.04 -14.87
N MET A 80 -3.58 0.88 -15.42
CA MET A 80 -2.18 0.63 -15.76
C MET A 80 -1.78 1.46 -16.97
N LYS A 81 -1.17 2.62 -16.73
CA LYS A 81 -0.42 3.35 -17.76
C LYS A 81 1.03 2.89 -17.72
N LEU A 82 1.33 1.83 -18.47
CA LEU A 82 2.71 1.44 -18.73
C LEU A 82 3.26 2.37 -19.81
N ASN A 83 3.91 3.47 -19.40
CA ASN A 83 4.68 4.30 -20.32
C ASN A 83 6.02 3.59 -20.57
N PHE A 84 6.08 2.81 -21.65
CA PHE A 84 7.37 2.38 -22.21
C PHE A 84 7.97 3.58 -22.94
N THR A 85 8.98 4.21 -22.33
CA THR A 85 9.79 5.25 -22.96
C THR A 85 11.21 4.73 -23.11
#